data_AF-A0A9W8APU5-F1
#
_entry.id   AF-A0A9W8APU5-F1
#
_cell.length_a   1.000
_cell.length_b   1.000
_cell.length_c   1.000
_cell.angle_alpha   90.00
_cell.angle_beta   90.00
_cell.angle_gamma   90.00
#
_symmetry.space_group_name_H-M   'P 1'
#
loop_
_entity.id
_entity.type
_entity.pdbx_description
1 polymer ?
#
loop_
_entity_poly.entity_id
_entity_poly.type
_entity_poly.pdbx_seq_one_letter_code
_entity_poly.pdbx_strand_id
1 'polypeptide(L)'
;MTSPVYHERQTYWLCAKLQGPVFQSTDLEKMADDLAQQANEIRSSWWNPHKWLWGFGNYDINVITRALEQHQLDIKWFDQRKAYQQRVCQRTLAILRVGEEE
;
A
#
# COMPACT_ATOMS: atom_id res chain seq x y z
N MET A 1 -19.48 23.77 -8.94
CA MET A 1 -19.91 22.41 -9.33
C MET A 1 -18.77 21.48 -9.02
N THR A 2 -18.97 20.45 -8.19
CA THR A 2 -17.91 19.47 -7.87
C THR A 2 -17.73 18.52 -9.03
N SER A 3 -16.50 18.38 -9.53
CA SER A 3 -16.16 17.37 -10.52
C SER A 3 -16.56 15.97 -10.03
N PRO A 4 -17.01 15.07 -10.92
CA PRO A 4 -17.32 13.70 -10.54
C PRO A 4 -16.10 13.02 -9.92
N VAL A 5 -16.32 12.25 -8.85
CA VAL A 5 -15.25 11.48 -8.19
C VAL A 5 -14.79 10.38 -9.12
N TYR A 6 -13.49 10.37 -9.43
CA TYR A 6 -12.87 9.30 -10.20
C TYR A 6 -12.78 8.02 -9.36
N HIS A 7 -13.30 6.91 -9.89
CA HIS A 7 -13.16 5.57 -9.33
C HIS A 7 -12.83 4.60 -10.46
N GLU A 8 -11.69 3.93 -10.35
CA GLU A 8 -11.30 2.88 -11.29
C GLU A 8 -11.90 1.53 -10.93
N ARG A 9 -12.73 0.96 -11.82
CA ARG A 9 -13.31 -0.36 -11.60
C ARG A 9 -12.25 -1.44 -11.78
N GLN A 10 -11.90 -2.13 -10.70
CA GLN A 10 -11.04 -3.31 -10.73
C GLN A 10 -11.81 -4.53 -11.26
N THR A 11 -11.13 -5.36 -12.05
CA THR A 11 -11.63 -6.66 -12.53
C THR A 11 -10.57 -7.74 -12.29
N TYR A 12 -11.01 -8.99 -12.10
CA TYR A 12 -10.15 -10.12 -11.74
C TYR A 12 -9.38 -9.86 -10.42
N TRP A 13 -8.10 -10.27 -10.38
CA TRP A 13 -7.20 -10.14 -9.24
C TRP A 13 -6.24 -8.95 -9.39
N LEU A 14 -6.61 -7.97 -10.22
CA LEU A 14 -5.78 -6.80 -10.52
C LEU A 14 -5.97 -5.71 -9.45
N CYS A 15 -5.86 -6.08 -8.18
CA CYS A 15 -5.77 -5.10 -7.12
C CYS A 15 -4.48 -4.26 -7.31
N ALA A 16 -4.53 -3.02 -6.84
CA ALA A 16 -3.45 -2.04 -7.00
C ALA A 16 -3.06 -1.71 -8.46
N LYS A 17 -3.86 -2.13 -9.46
CA LYS A 17 -3.77 -1.59 -10.81
C LYS A 17 -4.30 -0.16 -10.78
N LEU A 18 -3.42 0.81 -10.54
CA LEU A 18 -3.75 2.23 -10.60
C LEU A 18 -3.56 2.69 -12.06
N GLN A 19 -4.66 2.82 -12.80
CA GLN A 19 -4.77 3.44 -14.12
C GLN A 19 -5.64 4.68 -14.01
N GLY A 20 -5.14 5.67 -13.28
CA GLY A 20 -5.83 6.93 -13.04
C GLY A 20 -5.12 8.12 -13.70
N PRO A 21 -5.56 9.35 -13.39
CA PRO A 21 -4.85 10.55 -13.82
C PRO A 21 -3.43 10.68 -13.22
N VAL A 22 -3.15 9.94 -12.15
CA VAL A 22 -1.87 10.02 -11.41
C VAL A 22 -0.89 8.92 -11.82
N PHE A 23 -1.36 7.69 -12.04
CA PHE A 23 -0.50 6.53 -12.32
C PHE A 23 -0.99 5.80 -13.56
N GLN A 24 -0.05 5.37 -14.41
CA GLN A 24 -0.33 4.48 -15.53
C GLN A 24 0.13 3.06 -15.21
N SER A 25 -0.58 2.05 -15.72
CA SER A 25 -0.18 0.65 -15.53
C SER A 25 1.19 0.32 -16.11
N THR A 26 1.59 0.99 -17.20
CA THR A 26 2.91 0.83 -17.81
C THR A 26 4.04 1.27 -16.87
N ASP A 27 3.79 2.32 -16.09
CA ASP A 27 4.78 2.84 -15.14
C ASP A 27 4.94 1.87 -13.97
N LEU A 28 3.82 1.37 -13.44
CA LEU A 28 3.82 0.36 -12.38
C LEU A 28 4.48 -0.95 -12.82
N GLU A 29 4.25 -1.36 -14.06
CA GLU A 29 4.87 -2.56 -14.62
C GLU A 29 6.39 -2.40 -14.73
N LYS A 30 6.85 -1.25 -15.23
CA LYS A 30 8.27 -0.92 -15.28
C LYS A 30 8.88 -0.90 -13.87
N MET A 31 8.20 -0.32 -12.90
CA MET A 31 8.68 -0.29 -11.51
C MET A 31 8.79 -1.69 -10.90
N ALA A 32 7.84 -2.58 -11.18
CA ALA A 32 7.92 -3.97 -10.74
C ALA A 32 9.13 -4.69 -11.35
N ASP A 33 9.44 -4.44 -12.62
CA ASP A 33 10.60 -5.03 -13.29
C ASP A 33 11.93 -4.44 -12.77
N ASP A 34 11.98 -3.12 -12.59
CA ASP A 34 13.14 -2.42 -12.03
C ASP A 34 13.46 -2.91 -10.61
N LEU A 35 12.44 -3.11 -9.76
CA LEU A 35 12.60 -3.64 -8.41
C LEU A 35 13.14 -5.07 -8.41
N ALA A 36 12.55 -5.95 -9.22
CA ALA A 36 12.99 -7.34 -9.32
C ALA A 36 14.43 -7.43 -9.84
N GLN A 37 14.80 -6.56 -10.79
CA GLN A 37 16.18 -6.48 -11.30
C GLN A 37 17.15 -5.95 -10.24
N GLN A 38 16.80 -4.88 -9.54
CA GLN A 38 17.63 -4.28 -8.47
C GLN A 38 17.91 -5.28 -7.34
N ALA A 39 16.92 -6.09 -6.98
CA ALA A 39 17.04 -7.09 -5.93
C ALA A 39 17.68 -8.43 -6.39
N ASN A 40 18.00 -8.57 -7.69
CA ASN A 40 18.40 -9.84 -8.31
C ASN A 40 17.39 -10.98 -8.04
N GLU A 41 16.10 -10.64 -7.99
CA GLU A 41 15.03 -11.59 -7.68
C GLU A 41 14.44 -12.24 -8.95
N ILE A 42 14.80 -11.77 -10.14
CA ILE A 42 14.35 -12.37 -11.40
C ILE A 42 14.96 -13.77 -11.55
N ARG A 43 14.18 -14.80 -11.21
CA ARG A 43 14.58 -16.21 -11.34
C ARG A 43 14.40 -16.75 -12.76
N SER A 44 13.54 -16.14 -13.56
CA SER A 44 13.27 -16.47 -14.95
C SER A 44 12.44 -15.36 -15.61
N SER A 45 12.41 -15.25 -16.94
CA SER A 45 11.79 -14.10 -17.65
C SER A 45 10.30 -13.89 -17.36
N TRP A 46 9.60 -14.94 -16.95
CA TRP A 46 8.18 -14.93 -16.54
C TRP A 46 7.95 -14.83 -15.02
N TRP A 47 9.01 -14.80 -14.21
CA TRP A 47 8.92 -14.81 -12.75
C TRP A 47 9.42 -13.50 -12.17
N ASN A 48 8.46 -12.65 -11.77
CA ASN A 48 8.71 -11.41 -11.05
C ASN A 48 7.91 -11.46 -9.74
N PRO A 49 8.54 -11.33 -8.55
CA PRO A 49 7.84 -11.42 -7.26
C PRO A 49 6.94 -10.22 -6.96
N HIS A 50 7.10 -9.10 -7.68
CA HIS A 50 6.35 -7.87 -7.48
C HIS A 50 5.11 -7.74 -8.37
N LYS A 51 4.82 -8.73 -9.23
CA LYS A 51 3.63 -8.77 -10.10
C LYS A 51 3.12 -10.21 -10.32
N TRP A 52 1.90 -10.35 -10.82
CA TRP A 52 1.37 -11.68 -11.18
C TRP A 52 2.25 -12.37 -12.26
N LEU A 53 2.35 -13.71 -12.19
CA LEU A 53 3.15 -14.66 -13.01
C LEU A 53 3.02 -14.60 -14.56
N TRP A 54 2.29 -13.65 -15.11
CA TRP A 54 1.94 -13.51 -16.53
C TRP A 54 1.96 -12.03 -16.96
N GLY A 55 2.64 -11.18 -16.17
CA GLY A 55 2.96 -9.81 -16.57
C GLY A 55 1.85 -8.77 -16.38
N PHE A 56 0.79 -9.03 -15.62
CA PHE A 56 -0.28 -8.04 -15.45
C PHE A 56 -0.73 -7.84 -14.01
N GLY A 57 -0.51 -6.63 -13.49
CA GLY A 57 -1.08 -6.13 -12.22
C GLY A 57 -0.78 -6.99 -10.99
N ASN A 58 -1.66 -6.84 -9.98
CA ASN A 58 -1.46 -7.41 -8.64
C ASN A 58 -0.11 -7.02 -8.05
N TYR A 59 0.17 -5.72 -8.10
CA TYR A 59 1.44 -5.17 -7.67
C TYR A 59 1.55 -5.20 -6.14
N ASP A 60 2.72 -5.54 -5.64
CA ASP A 60 2.99 -5.49 -4.21
C ASP A 60 3.12 -4.04 -3.71
N ILE A 61 3.22 -3.88 -2.39
CA ILE A 61 3.34 -2.54 -1.78
C ILE A 61 4.62 -1.81 -2.16
N ASN A 62 5.70 -2.52 -2.55
CA ASN A 62 6.96 -1.89 -2.91
C ASN A 62 6.82 -1.15 -4.25
N VAL A 63 6.10 -1.74 -5.20
CA VAL A 63 5.75 -1.07 -6.47
C VAL A 63 4.95 0.19 -6.20
N ILE A 64 3.96 0.13 -5.30
CA ILE A 64 3.13 1.29 -4.94
C ILE A 64 3.93 2.36 -4.19
N THR A 65 4.85 1.94 -3.31
CA THR A 65 5.77 2.84 -2.61
C THR A 65 6.63 3.58 -3.63
N ARG A 66 7.22 2.86 -4.59
CA ARG A 66 8.01 3.48 -5.67
C ARG A 66 7.21 4.43 -6.54
N ALA A 67 5.97 4.07 -6.85
CA ALA A 67 5.07 4.94 -7.61
C ALA A 67 4.80 6.25 -6.87
N LEU A 68 4.57 6.18 -5.56
CA LEU A 68 4.37 7.38 -4.74
C LEU A 68 5.64 8.23 -4.63
N GLU A 69 6.81 7.60 -4.45
CA GLU A 69 8.10 8.30 -4.40
C GLU A 69 8.36 9.13 -5.67
N GLN A 70 7.98 8.62 -6.86
CA GLN A 70 8.10 9.37 -8.12
C GLN A 70 7.27 10.66 -8.15
N HIS A 71 6.21 10.74 -7.34
CA HIS A 71 5.36 11.91 -7.18
C HIS A 71 5.66 12.69 -5.89
N GLN A 72 6.79 12.43 -5.24
CA GLN A 72 7.19 13.04 -3.96
C GLN A 72 6.14 12.81 -2.85
N LEU A 73 5.44 11.67 -2.93
CA LEU A 73 4.49 11.20 -1.94
C LEU A 73 5.13 10.09 -1.12
N ASP A 74 4.69 9.96 0.13
CA ASP A 74 5.22 8.97 1.08
C ASP A 74 4.09 8.12 1.66
N ILE A 75 4.39 6.86 1.97
CA ILE A 75 3.48 5.93 2.63
C ILE A 75 3.75 5.95 4.12
N LYS A 76 2.70 6.26 4.91
CA LYS A 76 2.73 6.07 6.36
C LYS A 76 2.06 4.77 6.75
N TRP A 77 2.86 3.84 7.26
CA TRP A 77 2.36 2.58 7.81
C TRP A 77 1.57 2.83 9.09
N PHE A 78 0.31 2.42 9.09
CA PHE A 78 -0.53 2.44 10.29
C PHE A 78 -0.25 1.22 11.17
N ASP A 79 0.38 1.43 12.32
CA ASP A 79 0.60 0.38 13.31
C ASP A 79 -0.60 0.24 14.25
N GLN A 80 -1.43 -0.79 14.00
CA GLN A 80 -2.60 -1.09 14.83
C GLN A 80 -2.25 -1.36 16.30
N ARG A 81 -1.04 -1.86 16.60
CA ARG A 81 -0.63 -2.19 17.98
C ARG A 81 -0.50 -0.94 18.83
N LYS A 82 0.02 0.16 18.26
CA LYS A 82 0.13 1.46 18.94
C LYS A 82 -1.25 2.03 19.23
N ALA A 83 -2.18 1.91 18.28
CA ALA A 83 -3.56 2.34 18.47
C ALA A 83 -4.25 1.54 19.59
N TYR A 84 -4.00 0.24 19.67
CA TYR A 84 -4.50 -0.60 20.75
C TYR A 84 -3.88 -0.22 22.10
N GLN A 85 -2.55 -0.09 22.18
CA GLN A 85 -1.83 0.32 23.39
C GLN A 85 -2.34 1.66 23.93
N GLN A 86 -2.56 2.64 23.05
CA GLN A 86 -3.09 3.94 23.45
C GLN A 86 -4.52 3.82 24.02
N ARG A 87 -5.38 2.98 23.43
CA ARG A 87 -6.73 2.71 23.94
C ARG A 87 -6.73 1.95 25.27
N VAL A 88 -5.83 0.98 25.44
CA VAL A 88 -5.68 0.23 26.69
C VAL A 88 -5.18 1.16 27.79
N CYS A 89 -4.11 1.93 27.56
CA CYS A 89 -3.63 2.90 28.55
C CYS A 89 -4.71 3.91 28.95
N GLN A 90 -5.47 4.45 27.99
CA GLN A 90 -6.58 5.37 28.29
C GLN A 90 -7.67 4.71 29.15
N ARG A 91 -8.01 3.44 28.88
CA ARG A 91 -8.98 2.68 29.70
C ARG A 91 -8.45 2.37 31.10
N THR A 92 -7.21 1.95 31.23
CA THR A 92 -6.62 1.64 32.55
C THR A 92 -6.47 2.89 33.41
N LEU A 93 -6.03 4.01 32.83
CA LEU A 93 -6.00 5.31 33.51
C LEU A 93 -7.38 5.77 33.96
N ALA A 94 -8.42 5.54 33.14
CA ALA A 94 -9.79 5.85 33.52
C ALA A 94 -10.27 4.99 34.71
N ILE A 95 -9.96 3.69 34.72
CA ILE A 95 -10.33 2.78 35.82
C ILE A 95 -9.58 3.14 37.11
N LEU A 96 -8.28 3.45 37.03
CA LEU A 96 -7.48 3.83 38.20
C LEU A 96 -7.98 5.14 38.83
N ARG A 97 -8.38 6.13 38.03
CA ARG A 97 -8.98 7.37 38.56
C ARG A 97 -10.32 7.16 39.26
N VAL A 98 -11.14 6.22 38.78
CA VAL A 98 -12.42 5.88 39.43
C VAL A 98 -12.18 5.19 40.77
N GLY A 99 -11.09 4.44 40.93
CA GLY A 99 -10.75 3.77 42.20
C GLY A 99 -10.01 4.63 43.23
N GLU A 100 -9.60 5.86 42.88
CA GLU A 100 -8.98 6.83 43.81
C GLU A 100 -9.99 7.84 44.39
N GLU A 101 -11.24 7.84 43.91
CA GLU A 101 -12.32 8.71 44.40
C GLU A 101 -13.27 8.02 45.42
N GLU A 102 -12.93 6.82 45.92
CA GLU A 102 -13.59 6.14 47.06
C GLU A 102 -12.71 6.15 48.32
#